data_AF-A0A4Q1UWH8-F1
#
_entry.id   AF-A0A4Q1UWH8-F1
#
_cell.length_a   1.000
_cell.length_b   1.000
_cell.length_c   1.000
_cell.angle_alpha   90.00
_cell.angle_beta   90.00
_cell.angle_gamma   90.00
#
_symmetry.space_group_name_H-M   'P 1'
#
loop_
_entity.id
_entity.type
_entity.pdbx_description
1 polymer ?
#
loop_
_entity_poly.entity_id
_entity_poly.type
_entity_poly.pdbx_seq_one_letter_code
_entity_poly.pdbx_strand_id
1 'polypeptide(L)'
;MRVQNLTFDDWLEHSFGREVRFQQAPWYFDPEHDWWDPPPIEAVSHLTRLFEDPEPALRGFADGQIAQGLTYLVNTSASGDSRWLCSTDVPVKDRVRCVKSVAALFAKLFEPRCTPALSHLSEADVGTLNCVCYMWWDAFPSLAIAGDPNLPILHDCALRTMERILYLNSIACQESALHGLGHWQRHYDEKVPQIVDRFCEAHSRADPRLLAYAQSARCGCVL
;
A
#
# COMPACT_ATOMS: atom_id res chain seq x y z
N MET A 1 -15.29 -17.75 -11.42
CA MET A 1 -14.64 -17.94 -12.74
C MET A 1 -13.34 -17.11 -12.76
N ARG A 2 -12.56 -17.06 -13.84
CA ARG A 2 -11.45 -16.09 -13.98
C ARG A 2 -11.78 -15.10 -15.08
N VAL A 3 -11.56 -13.81 -14.82
CA VAL A 3 -11.77 -12.72 -15.78
C VAL A 3 -10.42 -12.13 -16.18
N GLN A 4 -10.26 -11.87 -17.47
CA GLN A 4 -9.06 -11.33 -18.09
C GLN A 4 -9.44 -10.23 -19.08
N ASN A 5 -8.45 -9.43 -19.51
CA ASN A 5 -8.59 -8.41 -20.55
C ASN A 5 -9.64 -7.33 -20.23
N LEU A 6 -9.71 -6.91 -18.97
CA LEU A 6 -10.55 -5.78 -18.58
C LEU A 6 -9.90 -4.48 -19.06
N THR A 7 -10.70 -3.59 -19.67
CA THR A 7 -10.26 -2.20 -19.84
C THR A 7 -9.99 -1.60 -18.47
N PHE A 8 -9.24 -0.50 -18.41
CA PHE A 8 -8.97 0.14 -17.12
C PHE A 8 -10.26 0.54 -16.38
N ASP A 9 -11.26 1.03 -17.11
CA ASP A 9 -12.52 1.48 -16.52
C ASP A 9 -13.38 0.27 -16.06
N ASP A 10 -13.44 -0.80 -16.86
CA ASP A 10 -14.12 -2.05 -16.44
C ASP A 10 -13.42 -2.70 -15.23
N TRP A 11 -12.09 -2.61 -15.17
CA TRP A 11 -11.29 -3.09 -14.06
C TRP A 11 -11.53 -2.28 -12.78
N LEU A 12 -11.69 -0.96 -12.88
CA LEU A 12 -12.07 -0.12 -11.76
C LEU A 12 -13.44 -0.52 -11.22
N GLU A 13 -14.44 -0.65 -12.10
CA GLU A 13 -15.78 -1.08 -11.68
C GLU A 13 -15.76 -2.49 -11.07
N HIS A 14 -15.01 -3.41 -11.65
CA HIS A 14 -14.84 -4.75 -11.12
C HIS A 14 -14.24 -4.75 -9.70
N SER A 15 -13.24 -3.91 -9.45
CA SER A 15 -12.46 -3.86 -8.22
C SER A 15 -13.10 -2.99 -7.13
N PHE A 16 -13.86 -1.96 -7.49
CA PHE A 16 -14.36 -0.94 -6.57
C PHE A 16 -15.88 -0.76 -6.58
N GLY A 17 -16.58 -1.19 -7.62
CA GLY A 17 -18.02 -0.92 -7.81
C GLY A 17 -18.95 -1.73 -6.91
N ARG A 18 -18.43 -2.76 -6.23
CA ARG A 18 -19.24 -3.65 -5.38
C ARG A 18 -19.71 -2.94 -4.12
N GLU A 19 -20.94 -3.26 -3.70
CA GLU A 19 -21.52 -2.74 -2.47
C GLU A 19 -20.78 -3.28 -1.23
N VAL A 20 -20.53 -2.40 -0.26
CA VAL A 20 -19.90 -2.75 1.01
C VAL A 20 -20.93 -3.34 1.95
N ARG A 21 -20.73 -4.59 2.37
CA ARG A 21 -21.63 -5.31 3.26
C ARG A 21 -21.19 -5.16 4.71
N PHE A 22 -22.00 -4.53 5.55
CA PHE A 22 -21.64 -4.23 6.95
C PHE A 22 -21.68 -5.43 7.92
N GLN A 23 -22.41 -6.51 7.56
CA GLN A 23 -22.63 -7.68 8.43
C GLN A 23 -22.20 -9.00 7.78
N GLN A 24 -21.48 -8.94 6.67
CA GLN A 24 -21.03 -10.11 5.93
C GLN A 24 -19.53 -9.98 5.65
N ALA A 25 -18.91 -11.09 5.27
CA ALA A 25 -17.55 -11.05 4.76
C ALA A 25 -17.46 -10.07 3.57
N PRO A 26 -16.33 -9.38 3.39
CA PRO A 26 -16.05 -8.62 2.17
C PRO A 26 -16.30 -9.43 0.90
N TRP A 27 -16.75 -8.77 -0.16
CA TRP A 27 -17.21 -9.44 -1.39
C TRP A 27 -16.15 -10.29 -2.07
N TYR A 28 -14.86 -10.01 -1.85
CA TYR A 28 -13.77 -10.80 -2.43
C TYR A 28 -13.63 -12.18 -1.77
N PHE A 29 -14.30 -12.45 -0.64
CA PHE A 29 -14.39 -13.79 -0.08
C PHE A 29 -15.57 -14.61 -0.63
N ASP A 30 -16.37 -14.05 -1.54
CA ASP A 30 -17.48 -14.80 -2.13
C ASP A 30 -16.94 -15.95 -3.01
N PRO A 31 -17.40 -17.20 -2.82
CA PRO A 31 -16.92 -18.36 -3.61
C PRO A 31 -17.16 -18.22 -5.12
N GLU A 32 -18.24 -17.53 -5.49
CA GLU A 32 -18.65 -17.30 -6.88
C GLU A 32 -17.98 -16.07 -7.49
N HIS A 33 -17.06 -15.42 -6.78
CA HIS A 33 -16.38 -14.24 -7.31
C HIS A 33 -15.51 -14.61 -8.52
N ASP A 34 -15.62 -13.78 -9.54
CA ASP A 34 -14.80 -13.90 -10.74
C ASP A 34 -13.45 -13.21 -10.51
N TRP A 35 -12.40 -13.99 -10.29
CA TRP A 35 -11.09 -13.45 -9.99
C TRP A 35 -10.45 -12.79 -11.21
N TRP A 36 -9.96 -11.58 -11.05
CA TRP A 36 -9.16 -10.93 -12.08
C TRP A 36 -7.76 -11.55 -12.14
N ASP A 37 -7.41 -12.16 -13.27
CA ASP A 37 -6.15 -12.89 -13.46
C ASP A 37 -5.49 -12.53 -14.80
N PRO A 38 -5.05 -11.26 -14.98
CA PRO A 38 -4.46 -10.78 -16.21
C PRO A 38 -2.98 -11.22 -16.33
N PRO A 39 -2.34 -11.02 -17.49
CA PRO A 39 -0.88 -11.06 -17.60
C PRO A 39 -0.22 -10.06 -16.61
N PRO A 40 0.93 -10.39 -15.99
CA PRO A 40 1.59 -9.51 -15.01
C PRO A 40 1.87 -8.09 -15.50
N ILE A 41 2.20 -7.93 -16.78
CA ILE A 41 2.46 -6.61 -17.38
C ILE A 41 1.21 -5.73 -17.41
N GLU A 42 0.03 -6.32 -17.64
CA GLU A 42 -1.25 -5.61 -17.63
C GLU A 42 -1.64 -5.24 -16.20
N ALA A 43 -1.48 -6.17 -15.25
CA ALA A 43 -1.70 -5.88 -13.83
C ALA A 43 -0.86 -4.70 -13.33
N VAL A 44 0.46 -4.74 -13.59
CA VAL A 44 1.38 -3.67 -13.22
C VAL A 44 1.00 -2.36 -13.88
N SER A 45 0.54 -2.39 -15.14
CA SER A 45 0.09 -1.20 -15.86
C SER A 45 -1.15 -0.56 -15.21
N HIS A 46 -2.19 -1.36 -14.88
CA HIS A 46 -3.41 -0.87 -14.24
C HIS A 46 -3.13 -0.36 -12.82
N LEU A 47 -2.36 -1.10 -12.01
CA LEU A 47 -1.95 -0.66 -10.68
C LEU A 47 -1.15 0.65 -10.74
N THR A 48 -0.20 0.75 -11.67
CA THR A 48 0.60 1.97 -11.86
C THR A 48 -0.30 3.15 -12.21
N ARG A 49 -1.22 3.00 -13.17
CA ARG A 49 -2.15 4.05 -13.59
C ARG A 49 -3.06 4.50 -12.44
N LEU A 50 -3.58 3.56 -11.64
CA LEU A 50 -4.37 3.87 -10.45
C LEU A 50 -3.55 4.65 -9.42
N PHE A 51 -2.35 4.19 -9.10
CA PHE A 51 -1.52 4.79 -8.05
C PHE A 51 -0.98 6.17 -8.44
N GLU A 52 -0.69 6.41 -9.72
CA GLU A 52 -0.23 7.72 -10.19
C GLU A 52 -1.34 8.79 -10.14
N ASP A 53 -2.59 8.40 -10.38
CA ASP A 53 -3.72 9.32 -10.46
C ASP A 53 -5.02 8.73 -9.88
N PRO A 54 -5.08 8.51 -8.56
CA PRO A 54 -6.22 7.86 -7.92
C PRO A 54 -7.47 8.75 -7.87
N GLU A 55 -7.34 10.08 -7.89
CA GLU A 55 -8.50 10.98 -7.70
C GLU A 55 -9.51 10.88 -8.85
N PRO A 56 -9.12 10.91 -10.14
CA PRO A 56 -10.09 10.69 -11.21
C PRO A 56 -10.54 9.24 -11.29
N ALA A 57 -9.61 8.29 -11.06
CA ALA A 57 -9.90 6.86 -11.15
C ALA A 57 -10.90 6.38 -10.10
N LEU A 58 -10.82 6.92 -8.88
CA LEU A 58 -11.67 6.52 -7.76
C LEU A 58 -12.83 7.48 -7.51
N ARG A 59 -13.08 8.40 -8.44
CA ARG A 59 -14.18 9.36 -8.34
C ARG A 59 -15.51 8.62 -8.32
N GLY A 60 -16.31 8.86 -7.28
CA GLY A 60 -17.64 8.27 -7.13
C GLY A 60 -17.68 7.02 -6.26
N PHE A 61 -16.54 6.42 -5.91
CA PHE A 61 -16.49 5.33 -4.94
C PHE A 61 -16.38 5.87 -3.50
N ALA A 62 -17.18 5.29 -2.61
CA ALA A 62 -17.12 5.59 -1.19
C ALA A 62 -15.83 5.02 -0.54
N ASP A 63 -15.42 5.57 0.61
CA ASP A 63 -14.22 5.10 1.34
C ASP A 63 -14.24 3.60 1.61
N GLY A 64 -15.39 3.02 1.96
CA GLY A 64 -15.51 1.58 2.18
C GLY A 64 -15.30 0.75 0.91
N GLN A 65 -15.76 1.25 -0.25
CA GLN A 65 -15.55 0.59 -1.54
C GLN A 65 -14.08 0.62 -1.92
N ILE A 66 -13.44 1.79 -1.75
CA ILE A 66 -12.02 1.96 -1.99
C ILE A 66 -11.20 1.09 -1.06
N ALA A 67 -11.54 1.01 0.22
CA ALA A 67 -10.86 0.16 1.17
C ALA A 67 -10.92 -1.32 0.77
N GLN A 68 -12.11 -1.83 0.42
CA GLN A 68 -12.25 -3.22 -0.01
C GLN A 68 -11.55 -3.49 -1.34
N GLY A 69 -11.64 -2.58 -2.32
CA GLY A 69 -10.98 -2.75 -3.62
C GLY A 69 -9.46 -2.71 -3.52
N LEU A 70 -8.88 -1.77 -2.75
CA LEU A 70 -7.45 -1.75 -2.51
C LEU A 70 -6.99 -3.02 -1.79
N THR A 71 -7.74 -3.47 -0.77
CA THR A 71 -7.44 -4.72 -0.06
C THR A 71 -7.45 -5.91 -1.02
N TYR A 72 -8.46 -6.03 -1.87
CA TYR A 72 -8.53 -7.08 -2.90
C TYR A 72 -7.31 -7.05 -3.83
N LEU A 73 -6.88 -5.87 -4.27
CA LEU A 73 -5.80 -5.73 -5.25
C LEU A 73 -4.41 -6.00 -4.69
N VAL A 74 -4.15 -5.64 -3.43
CA VAL A 74 -2.81 -5.71 -2.85
C VAL A 74 -2.63 -6.87 -1.88
N ASN A 75 -3.66 -7.27 -1.14
CA ASN A 75 -3.54 -8.28 -0.10
C ASN A 75 -3.61 -9.70 -0.68
N THR A 76 -2.50 -10.44 -0.61
CA THR A 76 -2.42 -11.83 -1.08
C THR A 76 -3.37 -12.78 -0.34
N SER A 77 -3.84 -12.43 0.86
CA SER A 77 -4.86 -13.20 1.58
C SER A 77 -6.28 -12.94 1.06
N ALA A 78 -6.50 -11.82 0.37
CA ALA A 78 -7.78 -11.45 -0.22
C ALA A 78 -7.93 -11.96 -1.65
N SER A 79 -6.87 -11.98 -2.45
CA SER A 79 -6.91 -12.40 -3.87
C SER A 79 -6.00 -13.54 -4.28
N GLY A 80 -5.31 -14.15 -3.32
CA GLY A 80 -4.22 -15.10 -3.59
C GLY A 80 -2.93 -14.38 -3.96
N ASP A 81 -1.82 -15.11 -3.96
CA ASP A 81 -0.54 -14.56 -4.42
C ASP A 81 -0.52 -14.52 -5.96
N SER A 82 -0.89 -13.36 -6.51
CA SER A 82 -0.94 -13.12 -7.95
C SER A 82 0.44 -12.94 -8.59
N ARG A 83 1.48 -12.71 -7.78
CA ARG A 83 2.89 -12.56 -8.20
C ARG A 83 3.15 -11.51 -9.28
N TRP A 84 2.21 -10.59 -9.53
CA TRP A 84 2.32 -9.61 -10.61
C TRP A 84 3.56 -8.71 -10.47
N LEU A 85 3.80 -8.17 -9.26
CA LEU A 85 4.92 -7.28 -8.99
C LEU A 85 6.29 -7.98 -8.96
N CYS A 86 6.35 -9.26 -8.58
CA CYS A 86 7.59 -10.02 -8.53
C CYS A 86 7.91 -10.81 -9.81
N SER A 87 7.04 -10.75 -10.82
CA SER A 87 7.27 -11.43 -12.09
C SER A 87 8.43 -10.78 -12.88
N THR A 88 9.37 -11.61 -13.30
CA THR A 88 10.50 -11.20 -14.14
C THR A 88 10.11 -10.95 -15.59
N ASP A 89 8.90 -11.31 -16.00
CA ASP A 89 8.35 -11.01 -17.34
C ASP A 89 8.01 -9.52 -17.47
N VAL A 90 7.88 -8.82 -16.34
CA VAL A 90 7.65 -7.37 -16.31
C VAL A 90 8.99 -6.64 -16.27
N PRO A 91 9.27 -5.73 -17.23
CA PRO A 91 10.50 -4.97 -17.23
C PRO A 91 10.71 -4.24 -15.90
N VAL A 92 11.92 -4.28 -15.36
CA VAL A 92 12.25 -3.66 -14.06
C VAL A 92 11.84 -2.19 -13.98
N LYS A 93 11.95 -1.45 -15.11
CA LYS A 93 11.53 -0.05 -15.19
C LYS A 93 10.05 0.16 -14.83
N ASP A 94 9.19 -0.78 -15.22
CA ASP A 94 7.74 -0.68 -15.04
C ASP A 94 7.37 -1.09 -13.61
N ARG A 95 8.04 -2.12 -13.08
CA ARG A 95 7.94 -2.51 -11.65
C ARG A 95 8.39 -1.37 -10.72
N VAL A 96 9.54 -0.76 -11.01
CA VAL A 96 10.05 0.42 -10.28
C VAL A 96 9.08 1.59 -10.37
N ARG A 97 8.49 1.85 -11.55
CA ARG A 97 7.48 2.91 -11.71
C ARG A 97 6.26 2.66 -10.82
N CYS A 98 5.76 1.42 -10.77
CA CYS A 98 4.64 1.04 -9.90
C CYS A 98 4.96 1.23 -8.41
N VAL A 99 6.17 0.86 -7.97
CA VAL A 99 6.58 1.08 -6.56
C VAL A 99 6.71 2.56 -6.23
N LYS A 100 7.18 3.39 -7.17
CA LYS A 100 7.26 4.85 -6.99
C LYS A 100 5.88 5.49 -6.92
N SER A 101 4.93 5.03 -7.73
CA SER A 101 3.60 5.63 -7.80
C SER A 101 2.79 5.44 -6.51
N VAL A 102 3.15 4.48 -5.65
CA VAL A 102 2.56 4.36 -4.31
C VAL A 102 2.68 5.67 -3.51
N ALA A 103 3.77 6.44 -3.63
CA ALA A 103 3.86 7.75 -2.95
C ALA A 103 2.80 8.74 -3.47
N ALA A 104 2.44 8.67 -4.75
CA ALA A 104 1.35 9.49 -5.30
C ALA A 104 -0.01 9.03 -4.81
N LEU A 105 -0.23 7.71 -4.67
CA LEU A 105 -1.44 7.15 -4.05
C LEU A 105 -1.60 7.70 -2.63
N PHE A 106 -0.53 7.67 -1.82
CA PHE A 106 -0.58 8.21 -0.46
C PHE A 106 -0.90 9.70 -0.42
N ALA A 107 -0.22 10.52 -1.21
CA ALA A 107 -0.43 11.96 -1.23
C ALA A 107 -1.83 12.36 -1.76
N LYS A 108 -2.34 11.64 -2.77
CA LYS A 108 -3.59 12.00 -3.46
C LYS A 108 -4.84 11.32 -2.89
N LEU A 109 -4.69 10.20 -2.20
CA LEU A 109 -5.81 9.44 -1.64
C LEU A 109 -5.80 9.40 -0.11
N PHE A 110 -4.73 8.87 0.49
CA PHE A 110 -4.72 8.62 1.94
C PHE A 110 -4.54 9.90 2.75
N GLU A 111 -3.62 10.78 2.37
CA GLU A 111 -3.38 12.06 3.05
C GLU A 111 -4.65 12.90 3.19
N PRO A 112 -5.47 13.13 2.14
CA PRO A 112 -6.69 13.93 2.26
C PRO A 112 -7.90 13.18 2.87
N ARG A 113 -7.91 11.84 2.94
CA ARG A 113 -9.11 11.06 3.34
C ARG A 113 -8.96 10.30 4.65
N CYS A 114 -7.75 9.98 5.08
CA CYS A 114 -7.54 9.34 6.38
C CYS A 114 -7.81 10.32 7.53
N THR A 115 -8.42 9.83 8.60
CA THR A 115 -8.54 10.62 9.83
C THR A 115 -7.18 10.75 10.49
N PRO A 116 -6.91 11.82 11.26
CA PRO A 116 -5.63 12.04 11.92
C PRO A 116 -5.51 11.18 13.20
N ALA A 117 -5.60 9.87 13.05
CA ALA A 117 -5.59 8.87 14.11
C ALA A 117 -4.54 7.79 13.82
N LEU A 118 -3.95 7.25 14.88
CA LEU A 118 -2.95 6.18 14.82
C LEU A 118 -3.64 4.82 14.92
N SER A 119 -3.55 4.02 13.87
CA SER A 119 -4.25 2.73 13.78
C SER A 119 -3.66 1.70 14.76
N HIS A 120 -2.35 1.75 15.06
CA HIS A 120 -1.73 0.80 16.00
C HIS A 120 -2.28 0.90 17.43
N LEU A 121 -2.95 2.01 17.77
CA LEU A 121 -3.58 2.22 19.08
C LEU A 121 -5.03 1.74 19.14
N SER A 122 -5.59 1.23 18.04
CA SER A 122 -6.98 0.75 17.96
C SER A 122 -8.01 1.79 18.45
N GLU A 123 -7.84 3.06 18.05
CA GLU A 123 -8.77 4.13 18.41
C GLU A 123 -10.18 3.87 17.82
N ALA A 124 -11.24 4.16 18.58
CA ALA A 124 -12.61 3.75 18.24
C ALA A 124 -13.21 4.44 16.99
N ASP A 125 -12.64 5.58 16.56
CA ASP A 125 -13.16 6.45 15.48
C ASP A 125 -12.22 6.53 14.26
N VAL A 126 -11.44 5.46 14.03
CA VAL A 126 -10.50 5.39 12.91
C VAL A 126 -11.26 5.24 11.59
N GLY A 127 -10.99 6.11 10.61
CA GLY A 127 -11.65 6.09 9.31
C GLY A 127 -11.38 4.80 8.53
N THR A 128 -12.32 4.38 7.68
CA THR A 128 -12.24 3.08 6.97
C THR A 128 -10.95 2.90 6.17
N LEU A 129 -10.39 3.99 5.62
CA LEU A 129 -9.15 3.95 4.84
C LEU A 129 -7.89 3.88 5.72
N ASN A 130 -7.94 4.28 6.99
CA ASN A 130 -6.76 4.29 7.86
C ASN A 130 -6.20 2.88 8.07
N CYS A 131 -7.05 1.87 8.20
CA CYS A 131 -6.58 0.48 8.34
C CYS A 131 -5.83 0.01 7.09
N VAL A 132 -6.36 0.32 5.89
CA VAL A 132 -5.69 -0.01 4.62
C VAL A 132 -4.39 0.78 4.45
N CYS A 133 -4.38 2.04 4.87
CA CYS A 133 -3.18 2.87 4.90
C CYS A 133 -2.12 2.25 5.82
N TYR A 134 -2.47 1.97 7.08
CA TYR A 134 -1.57 1.40 8.09
C TYR A 134 -0.94 0.08 7.62
N MET A 135 -1.77 -0.86 7.17
CA MET A 135 -1.35 -2.20 6.75
C MET A 135 -0.79 -2.24 5.31
N TRP A 136 -0.63 -1.08 4.65
CA TRP A 136 -0.30 -1.05 3.22
C TRP A 136 0.92 -1.89 2.89
N TRP A 137 2.02 -1.72 3.64
CA TRP A 137 3.30 -2.38 3.37
C TRP A 137 3.36 -3.84 3.82
N ASP A 138 2.47 -4.27 4.71
CA ASP A 138 2.28 -5.67 5.12
C ASP A 138 1.51 -6.44 4.07
N ALA A 139 0.46 -5.80 3.55
CA ALA A 139 -0.35 -6.38 2.51
C ALA A 139 0.32 -6.28 1.13
N PHE A 140 1.18 -5.28 0.91
CA PHE A 140 1.75 -5.00 -0.41
C PHE A 140 2.44 -6.24 -0.98
N PRO A 141 2.19 -6.59 -2.27
CA PRO A 141 2.75 -7.81 -2.84
C PRO A 141 4.29 -7.77 -2.82
N SER A 142 4.88 -8.95 -2.70
CA SER A 142 6.33 -9.12 -2.80
C SER A 142 6.86 -8.45 -4.07
N LEU A 143 7.92 -7.66 -3.93
CA LEU A 143 8.50 -6.91 -5.06
C LEU A 143 9.38 -7.77 -5.97
N ALA A 144 9.95 -8.83 -5.41
CA ALA A 144 10.92 -9.67 -6.09
C ALA A 144 10.86 -11.11 -5.56
N ILE A 145 11.16 -12.06 -6.44
CA ILE A 145 11.38 -13.46 -6.05
C ILE A 145 12.84 -13.66 -5.61
N ALA A 146 13.10 -14.75 -4.90
CA ALA A 146 14.47 -15.14 -4.57
C ALA A 146 15.32 -15.28 -5.84
N GLY A 147 16.46 -14.58 -5.87
CA GLY A 147 17.37 -14.58 -7.01
C GLY A 147 17.07 -13.58 -8.13
N ASP A 148 16.04 -12.71 -8.00
CA ASP A 148 15.85 -11.62 -8.96
C ASP A 148 17.04 -10.64 -8.90
N PRO A 149 17.77 -10.42 -10.00
CA PRO A 149 18.93 -9.51 -10.01
C PRO A 149 18.55 -8.04 -9.72
N ASN A 150 17.28 -7.68 -9.86
CA ASN A 150 16.77 -6.34 -9.61
C ASN A 150 16.27 -6.14 -8.17
N LEU A 151 16.34 -7.15 -7.30
CA LEU A 151 15.89 -7.05 -5.90
C LEU A 151 16.48 -5.83 -5.18
N PRO A 152 17.81 -5.53 -5.26
CA PRO A 152 18.36 -4.34 -4.62
C PRO A 152 17.77 -3.03 -5.14
N ILE A 153 17.48 -2.95 -6.45
CA ILE A 153 16.91 -1.76 -7.09
C ILE A 153 15.46 -1.54 -6.62
N LEU A 154 14.67 -2.62 -6.59
CA LEU A 154 13.26 -2.57 -6.18
C LEU A 154 13.12 -2.24 -4.70
N HIS A 155 13.98 -2.82 -3.85
CA HIS A 155 13.97 -2.52 -2.42
C HIS A 155 14.46 -1.09 -2.13
N ASP A 156 15.54 -0.62 -2.77
CA ASP A 156 15.98 0.77 -2.63
C ASP A 156 14.88 1.75 -3.06
N CYS A 157 14.15 1.40 -4.13
CA CYS A 157 12.99 2.17 -4.57
C CYS A 157 11.89 2.21 -3.52
N ALA A 158 11.52 1.09 -2.91
CA ALA A 158 10.49 1.03 -1.87
C ALA A 158 10.87 1.81 -0.61
N LEU A 159 12.13 1.69 -0.16
CA LEU A 159 12.64 2.49 0.97
C LEU A 159 12.53 3.99 0.71
N ARG A 160 12.89 4.46 -0.50
CA ARG A 160 12.73 5.87 -0.89
C ARG A 160 11.26 6.29 -0.99
N THR A 161 10.39 5.39 -1.44
CA THR A 161 8.94 5.64 -1.47
C THR A 161 8.39 5.84 -0.06
N MET A 162 8.74 4.96 0.89
CA MET A 162 8.36 5.11 2.30
C MET A 162 8.94 6.39 2.91
N GLU A 163 10.22 6.68 2.67
CA GLU A 163 10.83 7.94 3.11
C GLU A 163 10.07 9.16 2.59
N ARG A 164 9.65 9.17 1.32
CA ARG A 164 8.84 10.27 0.77
C ARG A 164 7.48 10.40 1.47
N ILE A 165 6.85 9.28 1.83
CA ILE A 165 5.55 9.27 2.52
C ILE A 165 5.68 9.86 3.95
N LEU A 166 6.81 9.67 4.62
CA LEU A 166 7.06 10.26 5.95
C LEU A 166 6.98 11.80 5.97
N TYR A 167 7.18 12.45 4.82
CA TYR A 167 7.11 13.92 4.70
C TYR A 167 5.73 14.44 4.27
N LEU A 168 4.72 13.57 4.17
CA LEU A 168 3.33 14.00 4.01
C LEU A 168 2.79 14.56 5.33
N ASN A 169 1.84 15.49 5.25
CA ASN A 169 1.23 16.12 6.42
C ASN A 169 0.02 15.31 6.93
N SER A 170 0.23 14.01 7.14
CA SER A 170 -0.79 13.08 7.62
C SER A 170 -0.15 12.05 8.55
N ILE A 171 -0.59 12.06 9.81
CA ILE A 171 -0.10 11.14 10.83
C ILE A 171 -0.34 9.67 10.47
N ALA A 172 -1.47 9.36 9.81
CA ALA A 172 -1.78 8.00 9.33
C ALA A 172 -0.82 7.54 8.22
N CYS A 173 -0.48 8.44 7.28
CA CYS A 173 0.50 8.14 6.22
C CYS A 173 1.90 7.95 6.81
N GLN A 174 2.29 8.81 7.76
CA GLN A 174 3.58 8.71 8.46
C GLN A 174 3.67 7.39 9.23
N GLU A 175 2.62 7.02 9.97
CA GLU A 175 2.53 5.75 10.69
C GLU A 175 2.70 4.56 9.75
N SER A 176 2.00 4.54 8.61
CA SER A 176 2.12 3.49 7.60
C SER A 176 3.56 3.33 7.07
N ALA A 177 4.22 4.44 6.73
CA ALA A 177 5.60 4.39 6.25
C ALA A 177 6.58 3.91 7.34
N LEU A 178 6.39 4.33 8.60
CA LEU A 178 7.17 3.82 9.73
C LEU A 178 6.93 2.31 9.92
N HIS A 179 5.68 1.86 9.81
CA HIS A 179 5.31 0.45 9.91
C HIS A 179 6.07 -0.40 8.89
N GLY A 180 6.01 -0.02 7.61
CA GLY A 180 6.74 -0.69 6.54
C GLY A 180 8.27 -0.66 6.73
N LEU A 181 8.83 0.47 7.16
CA LEU A 181 10.27 0.58 7.46
C LEU A 181 10.69 -0.36 8.60
N GLY A 182 9.85 -0.53 9.62
CA GLY A 182 10.09 -1.46 10.72
C GLY A 182 10.21 -2.91 10.24
N HIS A 183 9.28 -3.38 9.40
CA HIS A 183 9.38 -4.73 8.80
C HIS A 183 10.68 -4.94 8.01
N TRP A 184 11.20 -3.87 7.42
CA TRP A 184 12.39 -3.92 6.57
C TRP A 184 13.69 -3.75 7.35
N GLN A 185 13.63 -3.37 8.63
CA GLN A 185 14.79 -3.06 9.45
C GLN A 185 15.79 -4.22 9.50
N ARG A 186 15.31 -5.47 9.65
CA ARG A 186 16.20 -6.65 9.72
C ARG A 186 17.07 -6.84 8.48
N HIS A 187 16.58 -6.40 7.31
CA HIS A 187 17.30 -6.52 6.03
C HIS A 187 18.08 -5.26 5.67
N TYR A 188 17.80 -4.14 6.32
CA TYR A 188 18.32 -2.81 6.02
C TYR A 188 18.65 -2.05 7.32
N ASP A 189 19.43 -2.70 8.17
CA ASP A 189 19.75 -2.29 9.55
C ASP A 189 20.54 -0.98 9.65
N GLU A 190 21.22 -0.56 8.57
CA GLU A 190 21.83 0.77 8.47
C GLU A 190 20.89 1.81 7.85
N LYS A 191 20.20 1.47 6.75
CA LYS A 191 19.38 2.44 5.99
C LYS A 191 18.11 2.83 6.72
N VAL A 192 17.42 1.88 7.35
CA VAL A 192 16.16 2.14 8.05
C VAL A 192 16.36 3.11 9.22
N PRO A 193 17.32 2.88 10.14
CA PRO A 193 17.57 3.85 11.20
C PRO A 193 17.92 5.24 10.69
N GLN A 194 18.73 5.35 9.63
CA GLN A 194 19.07 6.65 9.04
C GLN A 194 17.85 7.40 8.50
N ILE A 195 16.91 6.70 7.85
CA ILE A 195 15.66 7.30 7.37
C ILE A 195 14.80 7.78 8.54
N VAL A 196 14.62 6.92 9.55
CA VAL A 196 13.80 7.24 10.73
C VAL A 196 14.42 8.38 11.55
N ASP A 197 15.73 8.40 11.74
CA ASP A 197 16.44 9.46 12.47
C ASP A 197 16.25 10.81 11.77
N ARG A 198 16.39 10.89 10.44
CA ARG A 198 16.08 12.10 9.66
C ARG A 198 14.63 12.55 9.83
N PHE A 199 13.69 11.63 9.84
CA PHE A 199 12.28 11.94 10.08
C PHE A 199 12.06 12.54 11.47
N CYS A 200 12.61 11.91 12.53
CA CYS A 200 12.48 12.41 13.90
C CYS A 200 13.15 13.77 14.10
N GLU A 201 14.31 14.02 13.47
CA GLU A 201 14.97 15.32 13.49
C GLU A 201 14.11 16.40 12.82
N ALA A 202 13.61 16.12 11.61
CA ALA A 202 12.77 17.04 10.86
C ALA A 202 11.41 17.30 11.53
N HIS A 203 10.88 16.33 12.28
CA HIS A 203 9.56 16.36 12.92
C HIS A 203 9.63 16.26 14.44
N SER A 204 10.63 16.91 15.06
CA SER A 204 10.84 16.91 16.52
C SER A 204 9.65 17.39 17.37
N ARG A 205 8.64 18.00 16.74
CA ARG A 205 7.39 18.48 17.37
C ARG A 205 6.14 17.70 16.94
N ALA A 206 6.29 16.57 16.24
CA ALA A 206 5.17 15.70 15.89
C ALA A 206 4.52 15.08 17.14
N ASP A 207 3.38 14.41 16.94
CA ASP A 207 2.67 13.69 18.00
C ASP A 207 3.66 12.75 18.74
N PRO A 208 3.82 12.86 20.07
CA PRO A 208 4.73 12.02 20.84
C PRO A 208 4.48 10.52 20.67
N ARG A 209 3.22 10.11 20.40
CA ARG A 209 2.86 8.71 20.16
C ARG A 209 3.41 8.22 18.83
N LEU A 210 3.38 9.06 17.79
CA LEU A 210 4.02 8.78 16.50
C LEU A 210 5.54 8.71 16.66
N LEU A 211 6.16 9.64 17.40
CA LEU A 211 7.61 9.61 17.65
C LEU A 211 8.03 8.37 18.43
N ALA A 212 7.24 7.93 19.40
CA ALA A 212 7.46 6.65 20.09
C ALA A 212 7.37 5.46 19.13
N TYR A 213 6.35 5.45 18.25
CA TYR A 213 6.22 4.43 17.22
C TYR A 213 7.41 4.44 16.24
N ALA A 214 7.92 5.62 15.87
CA ALA A 214 9.10 5.76 15.03
C ALA A 214 10.33 5.13 15.69
N GLN A 215 10.54 5.32 17.00
CA GLN A 215 11.64 4.67 17.73
C GLN A 215 11.51 3.15 17.76
N SER A 216 10.29 2.61 17.85
CA SER A 216 10.05 1.18 17.75
C SER A 216 10.35 0.66 16.33
N ALA A 217 9.86 1.33 15.29
CA ALA A 217 10.12 1.01 13.90
C ALA A 217 11.62 1.06 13.55
N ARG A 218 12.36 2.04 14.10
CA ARG A 218 13.82 2.15 13.98
C ARG A 218 14.55 0.86 14.37
N CYS A 219 14.00 0.11 15.33
CA CYS A 219 14.54 -1.13 15.86
C CYS A 219 13.87 -2.39 15.29
N GLY A 220 13.01 -2.25 14.29
CA GLY A 220 12.26 -3.35 13.69
C GLY A 220 11.10 -3.87 14.55
N CYS A 221 10.67 -3.09 15.54
CA CYS A 221 9.56 -3.44 16.44
C CYS A 221 8.28 -2.74 15.97
N VAL A 222 7.48 -3.42 15.16
CA VAL A 222 6.18 -2.93 14.68
C VAL A 222 5.08 -3.97 14.91
N LEU A 223 3.83 -3.51 15.02
CA LEU A 223 2.66 -4.31 15.43
C LEU A 223 1.78 -4.71 14.27
#